data_AF-A0AAW5FTW4-F1
#
_entry.id   AF-A0AAW5FTW4-F1
#
_cell.length_a   1.000
_cell.length_b   1.000
_cell.length_c   1.000
_cell.angle_alpha   90.00
_cell.angle_beta   90.00
_cell.angle_gamma   90.00
#
_symmetry.space_group_name_H-M   'P 1'
#
loop_
_entity.id
_entity.type
_entity.pdbx_description
1 polymer ?
#
loop_
_entity_poly.entity_id
_entity_poly.type
_entity_poly.pdbx_seq_one_letter_code
_entity_poly.pdbx_strand_id
1 'polypeptide(L)'
;MTRSPQRFDQMDEIARKLEIVLAELASLRILLAAHGISTPPPLHEDYLTVQRYAAMNHISPGGVLSRIRRGKLRAEKRGGRWWVKCTVCTA
;
A
#
# COMPACT_ATOMS: atom_id res chain seq x y z
N MET A 1 24.85 -14.05 14.69
CA MET A 1 24.11 -13.69 13.47
C MET A 1 24.12 -12.18 13.33
N THR A 2 25.08 -11.62 12.59
CA THR A 2 25.18 -10.18 12.34
C THR A 2 24.35 -9.83 11.11
N ARG A 3 23.30 -9.03 11.29
CA ARG A 3 22.52 -8.48 10.17
C ARG A 3 23.43 -7.49 9.43
N SER A 4 23.68 -7.73 8.14
CA SER A 4 24.65 -6.96 7.33
C SER A 4 24.19 -5.51 7.14
N PRO A 5 25.05 -4.50 7.36
CA PRO A 5 24.74 -3.07 7.19
C PRO A 5 24.19 -2.73 5.79
N GLN A 6 24.70 -3.42 4.76
CA GLN A 6 24.32 -3.23 3.35
C GLN A 6 22.80 -3.33 3.08
N ARG A 7 22.06 -4.12 3.87
CA ARG A 7 20.61 -4.28 3.65
C ARG A 7 19.81 -3.08 4.13
N PHE A 8 20.31 -2.34 5.13
CA PHE A 8 19.66 -1.13 5.64
C PHE A 8 19.87 0.03 4.66
N ASP A 9 21.10 0.23 4.18
CA ASP A 9 21.41 1.28 3.19
C ASP A 9 20.57 1.13 1.91
N GLN A 10 20.36 -0.11 1.46
CA GLN A 10 19.51 -0.38 0.29
C GLN A 10 18.03 -0.06 0.55
N MET A 11 17.52 -0.30 1.77
CA MET A 11 16.15 0.05 2.13
C MET A 11 15.95 1.56 2.19
N ASP A 12 16.94 2.29 2.70
CA ASP A 12 16.90 3.76 2.79
C ASP A 12 16.98 4.40 1.40
N GLU A 13 17.81 3.85 0.51
CA GLU A 13 17.86 4.29 -0.89
C GLU A 13 16.53 4.05 -1.61
N ILE A 14 15.90 2.89 -1.39
CA ILE A 14 14.58 2.59 -1.93
C ILE A 14 13.51 3.55 -1.37
N ALA A 15 13.55 3.84 -0.07
CA ALA A 15 12.63 4.78 0.56
C ALA A 15 12.76 6.18 -0.05
N ARG A 16 14.00 6.66 -0.23
CA ARG A 16 14.27 7.97 -0.83
C ARG A 16 13.81 8.06 -2.29
N LYS A 17 14.05 7.01 -3.08
CA LYS A 17 13.53 6.91 -4.46
C LYS A 17 12.01 6.91 -4.48
N LEU A 18 11.38 6.24 -3.52
CA LEU A 18 9.92 6.22 -3.40
C LEU A 18 9.35 7.61 -3.11
N GLU A 19 9.97 8.38 -2.21
CA GLU A 19 9.56 9.76 -1.91
C GLU A 19 9.60 10.65 -3.16
N ILE A 20 10.67 10.57 -3.95
CA ILE A 20 10.80 11.33 -5.21
C ILE A 20 9.67 10.96 -6.17
N VAL A 21 9.43 9.66 -6.40
CA VAL A 21 8.38 9.19 -7.31
C VAL A 21 6.99 9.63 -6.85
N LEU A 22 6.73 9.63 -5.53
CA LEU A 22 5.46 10.12 -4.99
C LEU A 22 5.28 11.63 -5.22
N ALA A 23 6.34 12.42 -5.06
CA ALA A 23 6.30 13.87 -5.31
C ALA A 23 6.08 14.20 -6.80
N GLU A 24 6.75 13.48 -7.70
CA GLU A 24 6.54 13.61 -9.15
C GLU A 24 5.11 13.24 -9.55
N LEU A 25 4.59 12.13 -9.02
CA LEU A 25 3.22 11.70 -9.27
C LEU A 25 2.20 12.74 -8.76
N ALA A 26 2.43 13.34 -7.59
CA ALA A 26 1.58 14.41 -7.06
C ALA A 26 1.59 15.64 -7.99
N SER A 27 2.77 16.06 -8.44
CA SER A 27 2.96 17.19 -9.35
C SER A 27 2.23 16.99 -10.68
N LEU A 28 2.37 15.80 -11.27
CA LEU A 28 1.66 15.41 -12.50
C LEU A 28 0.14 15.48 -12.36
N ARG A 29 -0.39 15.03 -11.21
CA ARG A 29 -1.84 15.06 -10.97
C ARG A 29 -2.39 16.46 -10.85
N ILE A 30 -1.64 17.37 -10.23
CA ILE A 30 -2.01 18.80 -10.16
C ILE A 30 -2.07 19.38 -11.58
N LEU A 31 -1.06 19.11 -12.41
CA LEU A 31 -1.01 19.60 -13.78
C LEU A 31 -2.16 19.04 -14.64
N LEU A 32 -2.43 17.74 -14.55
CA LEU A 32 -3.55 17.11 -15.25
C LEU A 32 -4.90 17.68 -14.82
N ALA A 33 -5.08 17.92 -13.51
CA ALA A 33 -6.28 18.57 -12.99
C ALA A 33 -6.46 20.00 -13.52
N ALA A 34 -5.37 20.78 -13.62
CA ALA A 34 -5.39 22.13 -14.19
C ALA A 34 -5.82 22.14 -15.67
N HIS A 35 -5.56 21.06 -16.40
CA HIS A 35 -6.01 20.87 -17.79
C HIS A 35 -7.39 20.19 -17.90
N GLY A 36 -8.11 20.03 -16.80
CA GLY A 36 -9.44 19.39 -16.79
C GLY A 36 -9.41 17.88 -17.06
N ILE A 37 -8.23 17.26 -17.02
CA ILE A 37 -8.08 15.82 -17.20
C ILE A 37 -8.32 15.15 -15.84
N SER A 38 -9.42 14.40 -15.76
CA SER A 38 -9.72 13.61 -14.57
C SER A 38 -8.66 12.51 -14.38
N THR A 39 -7.98 12.53 -13.24
CA THR A 39 -7.15 11.39 -12.81
C THR A 39 -7.96 10.52 -11.85
N PRO A 40 -7.87 9.18 -11.95
CA PRO A 40 -8.49 8.31 -10.96
C PRO A 40 -7.97 8.71 -9.57
N PRO A 41 -8.77 8.65 -8.49
CA PRO A 41 -8.30 8.99 -7.16
C PRO A 41 -7.10 8.11 -6.75
N PRO A 42 -6.22 8.58 -5.85
CA PRO A 42 -5.16 7.73 -5.33
C PRO A 42 -5.79 6.45 -4.80
N LEU A 43 -5.08 5.32 -4.88
CA LEU A 43 -5.49 4.11 -4.17
C LEU A 43 -5.76 4.53 -2.72
N HIS A 44 -7.04 4.55 -2.33
CA HIS A 44 -7.47 5.07 -1.04
C HIS A 44 -6.53 4.54 0.05
N GLU A 45 -6.01 5.46 0.88
CA GLU A 45 -5.11 5.14 2.01
C GLU A 45 -5.73 4.10 2.94
N ASP A 46 -7.06 4.02 2.94
CA ASP A 46 -7.86 3.02 3.63
C ASP A 46 -7.67 1.58 3.12
N TYR A 47 -6.98 1.29 2.02
CA TYR A 47 -6.88 -0.08 1.48
C TYR A 47 -5.45 -0.59 1.41
N LEU A 48 -5.19 -1.69 2.12
CA LEU A 48 -3.90 -2.36 2.18
C LEU A 48 -3.90 -3.61 1.30
N THR A 49 -2.74 -3.94 0.72
CA THR A 49 -2.55 -5.26 0.13
C THR A 49 -2.62 -6.33 1.22
N VAL A 50 -3.00 -7.56 0.83
CA VAL A 50 -2.99 -8.72 1.74
C VAL A 50 -1.64 -8.88 2.44
N GLN A 51 -0.53 -8.68 1.71
CA GLN A 51 0.82 -8.77 2.25
C GLN A 51 1.11 -7.70 3.30
N ARG A 52 0.70 -6.45 3.05
CA ARG A 52 0.92 -5.35 4.01
C ARG A 52 0.08 -5.53 5.26
N TYR A 53 -1.19 -5.90 5.11
CA TYR A 53 -2.06 -6.21 6.25
C TYR A 53 -1.53 -7.38 7.09
N ALA A 54 -1.04 -8.44 6.43
CA ALA A 54 -0.40 -9.58 7.07
C ALA A 54 0.82 -9.19 7.91
N ALA A 55 1.71 -8.37 7.34
CA ALA A 55 2.90 -7.88 8.02
C ALA A 55 2.56 -7.02 9.25
N MET A 56 1.62 -6.08 9.11
CA MET A 56 1.19 -5.20 10.21
C MET A 56 0.54 -5.95 11.37
N ASN A 57 -0.20 -7.02 11.08
CA ASN A 57 -0.96 -7.78 12.08
C ASN A 57 -0.24 -9.07 12.53
N HIS A 58 1.01 -9.29 12.09
CA HIS A 58 1.79 -10.50 12.38
C HIS A 58 1.04 -11.82 12.10
N ILE A 59 0.28 -11.85 11.01
CA ILE A 59 -0.45 -13.05 10.56
C ILE A 59 0.00 -13.47 9.16
N SER A 60 -0.20 -14.73 8.82
CA SER A 60 0.13 -15.21 7.47
C SER A 60 -0.84 -14.63 6.42
N PRO A 61 -0.39 -14.41 5.16
CA PRO A 61 -1.27 -14.01 4.06
C PRO A 61 -2.45 -14.97 3.85
N GLY A 62 -2.23 -16.27 4.03
CA GLY A 62 -3.30 -17.27 3.98
C GLY A 62 -4.34 -17.10 5.10
N GLY A 63 -3.91 -16.68 6.29
CA GLY A 63 -4.78 -16.28 7.39
C GLY A 63 -5.64 -15.06 7.05
N VAL A 64 -5.06 -14.06 6.39
CA VAL A 64 -5.81 -12.88 5.91
C VAL A 64 -6.89 -13.30 4.90
N LEU A 65 -6.53 -14.07 3.88
CA LEU A 65 -7.47 -14.56 2.87
C LEU A 65 -8.61 -15.39 3.50
N SER A 66 -8.28 -16.22 4.50
CA SER A 66 -9.27 -17.00 5.23
C SER A 66 -10.23 -16.11 6.02
N ARG A 67 -9.74 -15.03 6.63
CA ARG A 67 -10.60 -14.04 7.33
C ARG A 67 -11.49 -13.26 6.36
N ILE A 68 -10.99 -12.91 5.17
CA ILE A 68 -11.79 -12.30 4.09
C ILE A 68 -12.93 -13.24 3.68
N ARG A 69 -12.62 -14.51 3.37
CA ARG A 69 -13.64 -15.51 2.99
C ARG A 69 -14.71 -15.73 4.05
N ARG A 70 -14.34 -15.61 5.33
CA ARG A 70 -15.24 -15.72 6.49
C ARG A 70 -15.98 -14.42 6.81
N GLY A 71 -15.82 -13.36 6.02
CA GLY A 71 -16.45 -12.05 6.25
C GLY A 71 -15.91 -11.28 7.46
N LYS A 72 -14.80 -11.71 8.07
CA LYS A 72 -14.20 -11.06 9.25
C LYS A 72 -13.37 -9.82 8.91
N LEU A 73 -12.97 -9.67 7.65
CA LEU A 73 -12.27 -8.49 7.14
C LEU A 73 -13.04 -7.91 5.97
N ARG A 74 -13.27 -6.59 6.00
CA ARG A 74 -13.78 -5.88 4.82
C ARG A 74 -12.68 -5.83 3.78
N ALA A 75 -12.96 -6.35 2.59
CA ALA A 75 -12.00 -6.37 1.49
C ALA A 75 -12.70 -6.26 0.14
N GLU A 76 -11.98 -5.79 -0.86
CA GLU A 76 -12.45 -5.63 -2.24
C GLU A 76 -11.49 -6.33 -3.20
N LYS A 77 -12.02 -6.93 -4.26
CA LYS A 77 -11.21 -7.56 -5.31
C LYS A 77 -11.04 -6.59 -6.48
N ARG A 78 -9.81 -6.13 -6.73
CA ARG A 78 -9.46 -5.20 -7.83
C ARG A 78 -8.33 -5.79 -8.67
N GLY A 79 -8.54 -5.91 -9.98
CA GLY A 79 -7.53 -6.47 -10.90
C GLY A 79 -7.07 -7.89 -10.51
N GLY A 80 -7.98 -8.73 -10.02
CA GLY A 80 -7.67 -10.10 -9.58
C GLY A 80 -7.02 -10.20 -8.19
N ARG A 81 -6.68 -9.08 -7.54
CA ARG A 81 -6.05 -9.06 -6.21
C ARG A 81 -7.02 -8.59 -5.13
N TRP A 82 -6.87 -9.12 -3.92
CA TRP A 82 -7.64 -8.68 -2.75
C TRP A 82 -6.97 -7.49 -2.07
N TRP A 83 -7.78 -6.50 -1.72
CA TRP A 83 -7.41 -5.28 -1.00
C TRP A 83 -8.21 -5.20 0.28
N VAL A 84 -7.56 -5.11 1.43
CA VAL A 84 -8.19 -5.10 2.75
C VAL A 84 -8.44 -3.67 3.18
N LYS A 85 -9.68 -3.33 3.55
CA LYS A 85 -10.01 -2.04 4.12
C LYS A 85 -9.42 -1.94 5.54
N CYS A 86 -8.45 -1.06 5.73
CA CYS A 86 -7.94 -0.69 7.02
C CYS A 86 -8.99 0.14 7.78
N THR A 87 -9.51 -0.43 8.85
CA THR A 87 -10.50 0.20 9.74
C THR A 87 -9.87 0.76 11.01
N VAL A 88 -8.56 0.54 11.20
CA VAL A 88 -7.80 0.92 12.40
C VAL A 88 -6.46 1.58 12.04
N CYS A 89 -6.29 2.06 10.80
CA CYS A 89 -5.13 2.86 10.41
C CYS A 89 -5.33 4.31 10.85
N THR A 90 -5.56 4.54 12.14
CA THR A 90 -5.33 5.86 12.73
C THR A 90 -3.83 6.03 12.88
N ALA A 91 -3.30 7.08 12.22
CA ALA A 91 -1.99 7.62 12.51
C ALA A 91 -1.88 8.06 13.98
#